data_AF-A0A354XXN2-F1
#
_entry.id   AF-A0A354XXN2-F1
#
_cell.length_a   1.000
_cell.length_b   1.000
_cell.length_c   1.000
_cell.angle_alpha   90.00
_cell.angle_beta   90.00
_cell.angle_gamma   90.00
#
_symmetry.space_group_name_H-M   'P 1'
#
loop_
_entity.id
_entity.type
_entity.pdbx_description
1 polymer ?
#
loop_
_entity_poly.entity_id
_entity_poly.type
_entity_poly.pdbx_seq_one_letter_code
_entity_poly.pdbx_strand_id
1 'polypeptide(L)'
;MGTRNKHIFFPEIDELIHTIFKLESKLFTKTESYRIIDRDCRKNCLSFEERQQLVIDIHYAFEGLIKILKKNCPSLTDEDIIFCCLIKTGIEKMTVGRCLGSLSRESLNQRKYRIKKKMEFVKSDLLFELIFS
;
A
#
# COMPACT_ATOMS: atom_id res chain seq x y z
N MET A 1 -17.30 34.50 5.94
CA MET A 1 -17.43 33.68 4.71
C MET A 1 -16.04 33.16 4.36
N GLY A 2 -15.69 31.96 4.85
CA GLY A 2 -14.37 31.38 4.62
C GLY A 2 -14.26 30.87 3.19
N THR A 3 -13.32 31.45 2.43
CA THR A 3 -12.94 30.97 1.10
C THR A 3 -12.47 29.53 1.22
N ARG A 4 -13.30 28.59 0.74
CA ARG A 4 -12.88 27.22 0.46
C ARG A 4 -11.76 27.34 -0.57
N ASN A 5 -10.53 27.17 -0.11
CA ASN A 5 -9.36 26.98 -0.95
C ASN A 5 -9.65 25.75 -1.81
N LYS A 6 -10.15 25.96 -3.03
CA LYS A 6 -10.22 24.92 -4.05
C LYS A 6 -8.77 24.63 -4.36
N HIS A 7 -8.25 23.52 -3.83
CA HIS A 7 -6.99 22.98 -4.29
C HIS A 7 -7.06 22.95 -5.81
N ILE A 8 -6.16 23.69 -6.46
CA ILE A 8 -5.97 23.60 -7.89
C ILE A 8 -5.43 22.20 -8.12
N PHE A 9 -6.33 21.34 -8.56
CA PHE A 9 -6.08 19.94 -8.85
C PHE A 9 -5.66 19.88 -10.32
N PHE A 10 -4.48 19.34 -10.59
CA PHE A 10 -3.97 19.16 -11.95
C PHE A 10 -4.14 17.68 -12.30
N PRO A 11 -5.15 17.31 -13.12
CA PRO A 11 -5.44 15.93 -13.48
C PRO A 11 -4.22 15.17 -14.04
N GLU A 12 -3.31 15.88 -14.69
CA GLU A 12 -2.07 15.34 -15.25
C GLU A 12 -1.12 14.81 -14.16
N ILE A 13 -1.15 15.40 -12.96
CA ILE A 13 -0.34 14.95 -11.82
C ILE A 13 -0.90 13.63 -11.28
N ASP A 14 -2.22 13.46 -11.21
CA ASP A 14 -2.82 12.23 -10.71
C ASP A 14 -2.62 11.06 -11.69
N GLU A 15 -2.72 11.33 -12.99
CA GLU A 15 -2.43 10.34 -14.02
C GLU A 15 -0.97 9.88 -13.95
N LEU A 16 -0.04 10.81 -13.73
CA LEU A 16 1.38 10.49 -13.53
C LEU A 16 1.59 9.65 -12.27
N ILE A 17 1.02 10.04 -11.13
CA ILE A 17 1.12 9.28 -9.87
C ILE A 17 0.53 7.87 -10.04
N HIS A 18 -0.63 7.76 -10.68
CA HIS A 18 -1.26 6.48 -10.96
C HIS A 18 -0.37 5.60 -11.85
N THR A 19 0.27 6.18 -12.87
CA THR A 19 1.23 5.50 -13.74
C THR A 19 2.45 5.01 -12.96
N ILE A 20 3.00 5.85 -12.08
CA ILE A 20 4.12 5.47 -11.20
C ILE A 20 3.74 4.27 -10.35
N PHE A 21 2.62 4.32 -9.61
CA PHE A 21 2.20 3.21 -8.75
C PHE A 21 1.93 1.92 -9.54
N LYS A 22 1.46 2.03 -10.78
CA LYS A 22 1.29 0.89 -11.68
C LYS A 22 2.63 0.28 -12.10
N LEU A 23 3.65 1.10 -12.37
CA LEU A 23 5.00 0.63 -12.71
C LEU A 23 5.68 -0.01 -11.50
N GLU A 24 5.56 0.59 -10.32
CA GLU A 24 6.08 0.02 -9.06
C GLU A 24 5.43 -1.33 -8.73
N SER A 25 4.11 -1.43 -8.90
CA SER A 25 3.40 -2.71 -8.75
C SER A 25 3.90 -3.77 -9.73
N LYS A 26 4.14 -3.38 -11.00
CA LYS A 26 4.73 -4.28 -12.00
C LYS A 26 6.15 -4.69 -11.64
N LEU A 27 6.96 -3.76 -11.12
CA LEU A 27 8.32 -4.06 -10.67
C LEU A 27 8.29 -5.08 -9.53
N PHE A 28 7.40 -4.89 -8.55
CA PHE A 28 7.21 -5.85 -7.46
C PHE A 28 6.78 -7.23 -7.97
N THR A 29 5.94 -7.32 -9.01
CA THR A 29 5.54 -8.63 -9.58
C THR A 29 6.70 -9.43 -10.19
N LYS A 30 7.90 -8.84 -10.31
CA LYS A 30 9.12 -9.50 -10.79
C LYS A 30 10.04 -9.96 -9.67
N THR A 31 9.69 -9.71 -8.41
CA THR A 31 10.51 -10.09 -7.26
C THR A 31 10.25 -11.53 -6.84
N GLU A 32 11.22 -12.10 -6.12
CA GLU A 32 11.11 -13.44 -5.56
C GLU A 32 9.98 -13.51 -4.52
N SER A 33 9.82 -12.46 -3.71
CA SER A 33 8.73 -12.37 -2.73
C SER A 33 7.35 -12.45 -3.39
N TYR A 34 7.14 -11.78 -4.53
CA TYR A 34 5.87 -11.91 -5.25
C TYR A 34 5.66 -13.33 -5.76
N ARG A 35 6.70 -13.97 -6.32
CA ARG A 35 6.64 -15.36 -6.79
C ARG A 35 6.26 -16.34 -5.68
N ILE A 36 6.80 -16.14 -4.48
CA ILE A 36 6.45 -16.92 -3.29
C ILE A 36 4.97 -16.68 -2.93
N ILE A 37 4.54 -15.43 -2.81
CA ILE A 37 3.15 -15.08 -2.46
C ILE A 37 2.14 -15.66 -3.46
N ASP A 38 2.42 -15.56 -4.76
CA ASP A 38 1.57 -16.04 -5.85
C ASP A 38 1.46 -17.57 -5.85
N ARG A 39 2.59 -18.28 -5.67
CA ARG A 39 2.65 -19.75 -5.62
C ARG A 39 2.06 -20.32 -4.33
N ASP A 40 2.36 -19.69 -3.20
CA ASP A 40 2.03 -20.16 -1.85
C ASP A 40 0.77 -19.48 -1.29
N CYS A 41 -0.17 -19.07 -2.15
CA CYS A 41 -1.51 -18.62 -1.76
C CYS A 41 -2.28 -19.61 -0.84
N ARG A 42 -1.76 -20.83 -0.66
CA ARG A 42 -2.24 -21.90 0.23
C ARG A 42 -1.43 -22.10 1.51
N LYS A 43 -0.22 -21.54 1.66
CA LYS A 43 0.51 -21.57 2.94
C LYS A 43 -0.04 -20.49 3.86
N ASN A 44 -0.15 -20.83 5.14
CA ASN A 44 -0.82 -19.97 6.11
C ASN A 44 -0.03 -18.69 6.46
N CYS A 45 1.31 -18.70 6.35
CA CYS A 45 2.18 -17.55 6.64
C CYS A 45 3.53 -17.70 5.91
N LEU A 46 4.16 -16.56 5.61
CA LEU A 46 5.57 -16.49 5.20
C LEU A 46 6.49 -16.80 6.40
N SER A 47 7.66 -17.41 6.14
CA SER A 47 8.73 -17.59 7.13
C SER A 47 9.27 -16.24 7.64
N PHE A 48 10.15 -16.27 8.64
CA PHE A 48 10.80 -15.05 9.09
C PHE A 48 11.70 -14.44 7.99
N GLU A 49 12.49 -15.28 7.33
CA GLU A 49 13.40 -14.92 6.24
C GLU A 49 12.63 -14.41 5.03
N GLU A 50 11.53 -15.08 4.67
CA GLU A 50 10.65 -14.63 3.57
C GLU A 50 10.02 -13.26 3.87
N ARG A 51 9.67 -12.98 5.13
CA ARG A 51 9.16 -11.65 5.52
C ARG A 51 10.24 -10.58 5.48
N GLN A 52 11.48 -10.90 5.86
CA GLN A 52 12.59 -9.96 5.72
C GLN A 52 12.86 -9.64 4.24
N GLN A 53 12.88 -10.66 3.38
CA GLN A 53 13.04 -10.46 1.94
C GLN A 53 11.89 -9.66 1.35
N LEU A 54 10.64 -9.91 1.79
CA LEU A 54 9.47 -9.15 1.38
C LEU A 54 9.63 -7.66 1.68
N VAL A 55 10.12 -7.31 2.87
CA VAL A 55 10.35 -5.91 3.23
C VAL A 55 11.39 -5.26 2.31
N ILE A 56 12.49 -5.97 2.00
CA ILE A 56 13.52 -5.49 1.07
C ILE A 56 12.95 -5.26 -0.33
N ASP A 57 12.24 -6.25 -0.86
CA ASP A 57 11.64 -6.21 -2.20
C ASP A 57 10.61 -5.08 -2.33
N ILE A 58 9.83 -4.83 -1.28
CA ILE A 58 8.88 -3.70 -1.24
C ILE A 58 9.61 -2.35 -1.24
N HIS A 59 10.64 -2.18 -0.41
CA HIS A 59 11.38 -0.92 -0.37
C HIS A 59 12.09 -0.64 -1.69
N TYR A 60 12.56 -1.68 -2.38
CA TYR A 60 13.14 -1.57 -3.71
C TYR A 60 12.09 -1.21 -4.77
N ALA A 61 10.94 -1.88 -4.76
CA ALA A 61 9.95 -1.73 -5.83
C ALA A 61 9.05 -0.50 -5.70
N PHE A 62 8.77 -0.03 -4.48
CA PHE A 62 7.78 1.02 -4.18
C PHE A 62 8.40 2.31 -3.62
N GLU A 63 9.57 2.70 -4.09
CA GLU A 63 10.29 3.87 -3.57
C GLU A 63 9.43 5.16 -3.60
N GLY A 64 8.71 5.40 -4.69
CA GLY A 64 7.83 6.55 -4.90
C GLY A 64 6.60 6.52 -4.00
N LEU A 65 5.85 5.40 -3.98
CA LEU A 65 4.70 5.25 -3.08
C LEU A 65 5.10 5.41 -1.60
N ILE A 66 6.20 4.79 -1.18
CA ILE A 66 6.71 4.88 0.20
C ILE A 66 7.07 6.33 0.53
N LYS A 67 7.80 7.03 -0.35
CA LYS A 67 8.15 8.45 -0.16
C LYS A 67 6.91 9.33 -0.03
N ILE A 68 5.91 9.12 -0.89
CA ILE A 68 4.64 9.86 -0.85
C ILE A 68 3.90 9.60 0.46
N LEU A 69 3.80 8.34 0.90
CA LEU A 69 3.13 7.98 2.16
C LEU A 69 3.85 8.55 3.37
N LYS A 70 5.18 8.42 3.46
CA LYS A 70 5.97 8.97 4.58
C LYS A 70 5.90 10.50 4.65
N LYS A 71 5.86 11.18 3.50
CA LYS A 71 5.78 12.64 3.42
C LYS A 71 4.39 13.17 3.77
N ASN A 72 3.34 12.58 3.22
CA ASN A 72 1.98 13.14 3.34
C ASN A 72 1.20 12.54 4.52
N CYS A 73 1.54 11.33 4.95
CA CYS A 73 0.82 10.58 5.97
C CYS A 73 1.78 10.05 7.06
N PRO A 74 2.51 10.92 7.78
CA PRO A 74 3.58 10.51 8.72
C PRO A 74 3.09 9.70 9.92
N SER A 75 1.78 9.64 10.17
CA SER A 75 1.17 8.83 11.24
C SER A 75 0.97 7.35 10.84
N LEU A 76 1.23 6.97 9.59
CA LEU A 76 1.25 5.57 9.16
C LEU A 76 2.49 4.87 9.69
N THR A 77 2.31 3.66 10.22
CA THR A 77 3.43 2.81 10.61
C THR A 77 4.09 2.21 9.36
N ASP A 78 5.32 1.72 9.47
CA ASP A 78 5.96 1.01 8.34
C ASP A 78 5.12 -0.21 7.92
N GLU A 79 4.45 -0.88 8.85
CA GLU A 79 3.54 -1.98 8.54
C GLU A 79 2.28 -1.51 7.78
N ASP A 80 1.71 -0.34 8.12
CA ASP A 80 0.60 0.26 7.36
C ASP A 80 1.06 0.62 5.92
N ILE A 81 2.30 1.09 5.75
CA ILE A 81 2.88 1.42 4.43
C ILE A 81 3.10 0.16 3.59
N ILE A 82 3.68 -0.88 4.18
CA ILE A 82 3.86 -2.19 3.54
C ILE A 82 2.51 -2.75 3.09
N PHE A 83 1.49 -2.66 3.95
CA PHE A 83 0.12 -3.07 3.62
C PHE A 83 -0.42 -2.32 2.40
N CYS A 84 -0.24 -1.00 2.32
CA CYS A 84 -0.65 -0.20 1.16
C CYS A 84 0.04 -0.65 -0.13
N CYS A 85 1.35 -0.92 -0.11
CA CYS A 85 2.10 -1.37 -1.29
C CYS A 85 1.59 -2.73 -1.82
N LEU A 86 1.36 -3.67 -0.91
CA LEU A 86 0.85 -5.00 -1.26
C LEU A 86 -0.57 -4.95 -1.81
N ILE A 87 -1.45 -4.13 -1.22
CA ILE A 87 -2.80 -3.92 -1.73
C ILE A 87 -2.76 -3.26 -3.12
N LYS A 88 -1.90 -2.26 -3.32
CA LYS A 88 -1.76 -1.57 -4.61
C LYS A 88 -1.36 -2.50 -5.76
N THR A 89 -0.63 -3.57 -5.43
CA THR A 89 -0.25 -4.63 -6.39
C THR A 89 -1.45 -5.42 -6.92
N GLY A 90 -2.59 -5.39 -6.22
CA GLY A 90 -3.78 -6.19 -6.54
C GLY A 90 -3.80 -7.57 -5.87
N ILE A 91 -2.90 -7.81 -4.91
CA ILE A 91 -2.90 -9.06 -4.13
C ILE A 91 -4.17 -9.09 -3.26
N GLU A 92 -4.81 -10.26 -3.19
CA GLU A 92 -6.00 -10.46 -2.36
C GLU A 92 -5.72 -10.03 -0.90
N LYS A 93 -6.61 -9.22 -0.32
CA LYS A 93 -6.47 -8.68 1.04
C LYS A 93 -6.17 -9.76 2.08
N MET A 94 -6.79 -10.94 1.98
CA MET A 94 -6.53 -12.05 2.91
C MET A 94 -5.11 -12.61 2.77
N THR A 95 -4.60 -12.69 1.55
CA THR A 95 -3.22 -13.09 1.28
C THR A 95 -2.24 -12.07 1.84
N VAL A 96 -2.49 -10.76 1.65
CA VAL A 96 -1.71 -9.70 2.32
C VAL A 96 -1.74 -9.85 3.83
N GLY A 97 -2.92 -10.14 4.40
CA GLY A 97 -3.06 -10.40 5.83
C GLY A 97 -2.15 -11.52 6.32
N ARG A 98 -2.16 -12.67 5.63
CA ARG A 98 -1.29 -13.82 5.95
C ARG A 98 0.19 -13.45 5.89
N CYS A 99 0.63 -12.68 4.88
CA CYS A 99 2.02 -12.20 4.78
C CYS A 99 2.43 -11.34 5.98
N LEU A 100 1.50 -10.59 6.56
CA LEU A 100 1.73 -9.69 7.70
C LEU A 100 1.31 -10.31 9.05
N GLY A 101 0.94 -11.60 9.09
CA GLY A 101 0.55 -12.31 10.31
C GLY A 101 -0.86 -12.00 10.83
N SER A 102 -1.71 -11.34 10.04
CA SER A 102 -3.13 -11.11 10.35
C SER A 102 -4.02 -12.15 9.68
N LEU A 103 -4.81 -12.89 10.46
CA LEU A 103 -5.59 -14.04 9.96
C LEU A 103 -7.09 -13.76 9.74
N SER A 104 -7.62 -12.61 10.18
CA SER A 104 -9.06 -12.32 10.13
C SER A 104 -9.42 -11.16 9.21
N ARG A 105 -10.56 -11.26 8.50
CA ARG A 105 -11.07 -10.19 7.63
C ARG A 105 -11.37 -8.92 8.42
N GLU A 106 -11.86 -9.08 9.64
CA GLU A 106 -12.22 -8.01 10.56
C GLU A 106 -10.98 -7.17 10.89
N SER A 107 -9.84 -7.82 11.21
CA SER A 107 -8.59 -7.12 11.51
C SER A 107 -8.08 -6.32 10.30
N LEU A 108 -8.21 -6.86 9.09
CA LEU A 108 -7.78 -6.21 7.86
C LEU A 108 -8.70 -5.05 7.47
N ASN A 109 -10.01 -5.18 7.72
CA ASN A 109 -10.97 -4.10 7.51
C ASN A 109 -10.77 -2.97 8.52
N GLN A 110 -10.52 -3.30 9.80
CA GLN A 110 -10.15 -2.32 10.81
C GLN A 110 -8.84 -1.59 10.43
N ARG A 111 -7.83 -2.33 9.95
CA ARG A 111 -6.58 -1.73 9.45
C ARG A 111 -6.85 -0.74 8.30
N LYS A 112 -7.60 -1.15 7.26
CA LYS A 112 -7.98 -0.25 6.15
C LYS A 112 -8.74 0.98 6.64
N TYR A 113 -9.67 0.82 7.60
CA TYR A 113 -10.41 1.93 8.19
C TYR A 113 -9.50 2.91 8.94
N ARG A 114 -8.57 2.42 9.76
CA ARG A 114 -7.59 3.27 10.46
C ARG A 114 -6.71 4.04 9.47
N ILE A 115 -6.24 3.38 8.41
CA ILE A 115 -5.44 4.01 7.35
C ILE A 115 -6.25 5.13 6.70
N LYS A 116 -7.51 4.87 6.34
CA LYS A 116 -8.42 5.89 5.79
C LYS A 116 -8.54 7.09 6.73
N LYS A 117 -8.79 6.87 8.02
CA LYS A 117 -8.90 7.94 9.02
C LYS A 117 -7.62 8.77 9.16
N LYS A 118 -6.46 8.12 9.12
CA LYS A 118 -5.16 8.80 9.14
C LYS A 118 -4.95 9.66 7.89
N MET A 119 -5.40 9.20 6.72
CA MET A 119 -5.30 9.94 5.44
C MET A 119 -6.32 11.09 5.33
N GLU A 120 -7.54 10.90 5.84
CA GLU A 120 -8.58 11.94 5.93
C GLU A 120 -8.09 13.14 6.75
N PHE A 121 -7.40 12.88 7.87
CA PHE A 121 -6.84 13.92 8.74
C PHE A 121 -5.86 14.84 8.01
N VAL A 122 -5.10 14.30 7.06
CA VAL A 122 -4.12 15.03 6.23
C VAL A 122 -4.68 15.41 4.85
N LYS A 123 -6.01 15.30 4.65
CA LYS A 123 -6.71 15.61 3.39
C LYS A 123 -6.13 14.88 2.16
N SER A 124 -5.68 13.65 2.35
CA SER A 124 -5.08 12.81 1.29
C SER A 124 -6.08 11.75 0.78
N ASP A 125 -7.37 12.10 0.66
CA ASP A 125 -8.43 11.16 0.28
C ASP A 125 -8.18 10.53 -1.10
N LEU A 126 -7.64 11.29 -2.03
CA LEU A 126 -7.28 10.80 -3.37
C LEU A 126 -6.17 9.77 -3.33
N LEU A 127 -5.18 9.93 -2.44
CA LEU A 127 -4.11 8.94 -2.27
C LEU A 127 -4.69 7.62 -1.75
N PHE A 128 -5.69 7.68 -0.86
CA PHE A 128 -6.39 6.49 -0.40
C PHE A 128 -7.10 5.79 -1.59
N GLU A 129 -7.86 6.53 -2.38
CA GLU A 129 -8.54 5.95 -3.54
C GLU A 129 -7.54 5.39 -4.57
N LEU A 130 -6.41 6.05 -4.85
CA LEU A 130 -5.38 5.56 -5.78
C LEU A 130 -4.72 4.23 -5.33
N ILE A 131 -4.64 4.00 -4.02
CA ILE A 131 -4.05 2.78 -3.44
C ILE A 131 -5.07 1.65 -3.38
N PHE A 132 -6.33 1.97 -3.04
CA PHE A 132 -7.36 0.99 -2.71
C PHE A 132 -8.44 0.80 -3.80
N SER A 133 -8.30 1.45 -4.96
CA SER A 133 -9.05 1.20 -6.21
C SER A 133 -8.42 0.06 -7.01
#